data_AF-A0A1X3PBS7-F1
#
_entry.id   AF-A0A1X3PBS7-F1
#
_cell.length_a   1.000
_cell.length_b   1.000
_cell.length_c   1.000
_cell.angle_alpha   90.00
_cell.angle_beta   90.00
_cell.angle_gamma   90.00
#
_symmetry.space_group_name_H-M   'P 1'
#
loop_
_entity.id
_entity.type
_entity.pdbx_description
1 polymer ?
#
loop_
_entity_poly.entity_id
_entity_poly.type
_entity_poly.pdbx_seq_one_letter_code
_entity_poly.pdbx_strand_id
1 'polypeptide(L)'
;MGAGARRRPVPGGAGRTTGRRSPMSVRRLIGMETEYGIHAPNNPRASHVALSIELVNAYAAAVTEDGGAVAGTEWDYRSESPLVDARGWVLPRSAAHPSQLTDTGEALEGVSGGDPSPADVPVRATPRTASTASPADLSEGQEDSGDSEFHAPGSAHWRGDFFELREGQPQLLMNLVLTNGARLYVDHAHPEYSAPETIGAKRAVLYDVAGDVIVRRAVERLAREDGSPELLLYKNNTDGKSVSYGAHENYLVPREVPFDQLVAGLIPFFVTRQIICGAGRVGIGQRASRSGFQISQRADFFEEQVGLETTVRRPIINTRDEPHADATGIGACT
;
A
#
# COMPACT_ATOMS: atom_id res chain seq x y z
N MET A 1 70.55 45.91 40.43
CA MET A 1 69.42 45.12 40.96
C MET A 1 68.16 45.68 40.33
N GLY A 2 67.59 45.03 39.30
CA GLY A 2 66.33 44.27 39.40
C GLY A 2 65.15 45.17 38.95
N ALA A 3 64.20 44.81 38.10
CA ALA A 3 63.79 43.53 37.54
C ALA A 3 63.08 43.75 36.19
N GLY A 4 63.28 42.82 35.25
CA GLY A 4 62.58 42.78 33.97
C GLY A 4 61.13 42.29 34.12
N ALA A 5 60.18 43.03 33.54
CA ALA A 5 58.79 42.63 33.46
C ALA A 5 58.62 41.57 32.36
N ARG A 6 58.34 40.33 32.78
CA ARG A 6 58.02 39.19 31.89
C ARG A 6 56.65 39.43 31.24
N ARG A 7 56.59 39.42 29.90
CA ARG A 7 55.32 39.32 29.16
C ARG A 7 54.72 37.92 29.37
N ARG A 8 53.46 37.85 29.83
CA ARG A 8 52.68 36.60 29.87
C ARG A 8 52.29 36.19 28.43
N PRO A 9 52.40 34.91 28.04
CA PRO A 9 51.87 34.45 26.78
C PRO A 9 50.34 34.32 26.87
N VAL A 10 49.64 34.81 25.85
CA VAL A 10 48.20 34.58 25.65
C VAL A 10 48.02 33.14 25.19
N PRO A 11 47.09 32.33 25.77
CA PRO A 11 46.85 30.98 25.29
C PRO A 11 46.25 31.03 23.89
N GLY A 12 46.86 30.29 22.96
CA GLY A 12 46.38 30.14 21.59
C GLY A 12 44.96 29.57 21.58
N GLY A 13 44.04 30.32 20.98
CA GLY A 13 42.70 29.82 20.66
C GLY A 13 42.81 28.64 19.70
N ALA A 14 42.43 27.47 20.19
CA ALA A 14 42.26 26.27 19.39
C ALA A 14 41.36 26.60 18.20
N GLY A 15 41.84 26.28 16.99
CA GLY A 15 41.11 26.45 15.75
C GLY A 15 39.77 25.73 15.83
N ARG A 16 38.70 26.52 15.98
CA ARG A 16 37.34 26.04 15.87
C ARG A 16 37.13 25.80 14.37
N THR A 17 37.34 24.56 13.93
CA THR A 17 36.96 24.11 12.59
C THR A 17 35.46 24.31 12.47
N THR A 18 35.06 25.44 11.89
CA THR A 18 33.70 25.67 11.42
C THR A 18 33.47 24.67 10.30
N GLY A 19 33.03 23.47 10.65
CA GLY A 19 32.43 22.54 9.71
C GLY A 19 31.30 23.29 9.05
N ARG A 20 31.53 23.72 7.81
CA ARG A 20 30.52 24.30 6.95
C ARG A 20 29.44 23.23 6.84
N ARG A 21 28.32 23.39 7.55
CA ARG A 21 27.15 22.53 7.34
C ARG A 21 26.85 22.61 5.84
N SER A 22 26.95 21.48 5.14
CA SER A 22 26.47 21.41 3.77
C SER A 22 25.05 21.98 3.76
N PRO A 23 24.71 22.88 2.81
CA PRO A 23 23.33 23.34 2.68
C PRO A 23 22.43 22.11 2.60
N MET A 24 21.32 22.09 3.36
CA MET A 24 20.33 21.02 3.26
C MET A 24 19.88 20.92 1.80
N SER A 25 20.47 19.99 1.05
CA SER A 25 20.05 19.72 -0.32
C SER A 25 18.83 18.83 -0.26
N VAL A 26 17.76 19.18 -0.99
CA VAL A 26 16.53 18.38 -1.16
C VAL A 26 16.78 17.15 -2.08
N ARG A 27 17.98 16.58 -2.00
CA ARG A 27 18.40 15.38 -2.73
C ARG A 27 18.31 14.19 -1.79
N ARG A 28 17.09 13.70 -1.60
CA ARG A 28 16.80 12.46 -0.90
C ARG A 28 16.14 11.51 -1.90
N LEU A 29 16.43 10.22 -1.75
CA LEU A 29 15.72 9.18 -2.48
C LEU A 29 14.31 9.06 -1.89
N ILE A 30 13.32 9.16 -2.76
CA ILE A 30 11.90 9.16 -2.44
C ILE A 30 11.19 8.18 -3.38
N GLY A 31 10.35 7.32 -2.81
CA GLY A 31 9.37 6.51 -3.53
C GLY A 31 7.95 6.99 -3.23
N MET A 32 7.02 6.77 -4.15
CA MET A 32 5.59 7.05 -3.96
C MET A 32 4.79 5.84 -4.41
N GLU A 33 3.83 5.43 -3.60
CA GLU A 33 2.96 4.30 -3.89
C GLU A 33 1.51 4.76 -3.79
N THR A 34 0.67 4.30 -4.71
CA THR A 34 -0.74 4.70 -4.73
C THR A 34 -1.61 3.50 -5.06
N GLU A 35 -2.44 3.13 -4.09
CA GLU A 35 -3.57 2.24 -4.26
C GLU A 35 -4.74 3.04 -4.89
N TYR A 36 -5.30 2.56 -5.99
CA TYR A 36 -6.46 3.20 -6.62
C TYR A 36 -7.77 2.58 -6.10
N GLY A 37 -8.75 3.42 -5.78
CA GLY A 37 -10.13 2.95 -5.67
C GLY A 37 -10.58 2.41 -7.03
N ILE A 38 -11.21 1.23 -7.05
CA ILE A 38 -11.65 0.57 -8.28
C ILE A 38 -13.14 0.24 -8.20
N HIS A 39 -13.88 0.50 -9.28
CA HIS A 39 -15.32 0.26 -9.31
C HIS A 39 -15.82 -0.04 -10.72
N ALA A 40 -16.73 -1.00 -10.84
CA ALA A 40 -17.48 -1.29 -12.06
C ALA A 40 -18.96 -0.87 -11.88
N PRO A 41 -19.41 0.31 -12.36
CA PRO A 41 -20.76 0.82 -12.09
C PRO A 41 -21.88 -0.13 -12.55
N ASN A 42 -21.68 -0.78 -13.70
CA ASN A 42 -22.64 -1.71 -14.28
C ASN A 42 -22.59 -3.10 -13.62
N ASN A 43 -21.61 -3.34 -12.74
CA ASN A 43 -21.51 -4.55 -11.93
C ASN A 43 -21.03 -4.23 -10.50
N PRO A 44 -21.90 -3.67 -9.64
CA PRO A 44 -21.52 -3.17 -8.32
C PRO A 44 -21.13 -4.27 -7.31
N ARG A 45 -21.28 -5.55 -7.66
CA ARG A 45 -20.84 -6.71 -6.84
C ARG A 45 -19.60 -7.39 -7.40
N ALA A 46 -18.95 -6.83 -8.41
CA ALA A 46 -17.69 -7.36 -8.94
C ALA A 46 -16.62 -7.36 -7.84
N SER A 47 -15.84 -8.44 -7.78
CA SER A 47 -14.68 -8.53 -6.88
C SER A 47 -13.64 -7.47 -7.26
N HIS A 48 -13.28 -6.60 -6.32
CA HIS A 48 -12.25 -5.59 -6.55
C HIS A 48 -10.87 -6.23 -6.82
N VAL A 49 -10.59 -7.39 -6.22
CA VAL A 49 -9.40 -8.19 -6.53
C VAL A 49 -9.42 -8.58 -8.01
N ALA A 50 -10.52 -9.17 -8.50
CA ALA A 50 -10.65 -9.57 -9.90
C ALA A 50 -10.50 -8.38 -10.86
N LEU A 51 -11.16 -7.26 -10.56
CA LEU A 51 -11.02 -6.04 -11.37
C LEU A 51 -9.57 -5.51 -11.40
N SER A 52 -8.84 -5.63 -10.28
CA SER A 52 -7.44 -5.21 -10.18
C SER A 52 -6.53 -6.11 -11.02
N ILE A 53 -6.77 -7.42 -10.98
CA ILE A 53 -6.09 -8.40 -11.83
C ILE A 53 -6.29 -8.08 -13.31
N GLU A 54 -7.53 -7.85 -13.72
CA GLU A 54 -7.87 -7.49 -15.10
C GLU A 54 -7.13 -6.23 -15.53
N LEU A 55 -7.09 -5.20 -14.68
CA LEU A 55 -6.37 -3.97 -14.97
C LEU A 55 -4.86 -4.21 -15.18
N VAL A 56 -4.22 -4.95 -14.27
CA VAL A 56 -2.78 -5.26 -14.38
C VAL A 56 -2.49 -6.03 -15.68
N ASN A 57 -3.31 -7.05 -16.00
CA ASN A 57 -3.13 -7.85 -17.22
C ASN A 57 -3.47 -7.05 -18.49
N ALA A 58 -4.45 -6.16 -18.46
CA ALA A 58 -4.77 -5.25 -19.56
C ALA A 58 -3.60 -4.31 -19.87
N TYR A 59 -2.86 -3.84 -18.85
CA TYR A 59 -1.65 -3.08 -19.06
C TYR A 59 -0.54 -3.92 -19.72
N ALA A 60 -0.32 -5.14 -19.24
CA ALA A 60 0.64 -6.08 -19.83
C ALA A 60 0.33 -6.37 -21.31
N ALA A 61 -0.95 -6.59 -21.64
CA ALA A 61 -1.42 -6.76 -23.01
C ALA A 61 -1.16 -5.50 -23.85
N ALA A 62 -1.50 -4.31 -23.33
CA ALA A 62 -1.28 -3.04 -24.02
C ALA A 62 0.21 -2.83 -24.36
N VAL A 63 1.13 -3.19 -23.47
CA VAL A 63 2.57 -3.08 -23.72
C VAL A 63 3.04 -4.10 -24.76
N THR A 64 2.52 -5.32 -24.69
CA THR A 64 2.85 -6.41 -25.63
C THR A 64 2.39 -6.09 -27.06
N GLU A 65 1.20 -5.49 -27.21
CA GLU A 65 0.67 -5.03 -28.50
C GLU A 65 1.55 -3.96 -29.17
N ASP A 66 2.19 -3.12 -28.37
CA ASP A 66 3.16 -2.12 -28.84
C ASP A 66 4.56 -2.71 -29.13
N GLY A 67 4.73 -4.03 -29.00
CA GLY A 67 6.01 -4.71 -29.16
C GLY A 67 6.98 -4.53 -27.98
N GLY A 68 6.48 -4.02 -26.85
CA GLY A 68 7.22 -3.97 -25.60
C GLY A 68 7.18 -5.31 -24.86
N ALA A 69 8.00 -5.42 -23.81
CA ALA A 69 7.95 -6.52 -22.87
C ALA A 69 7.69 -5.96 -21.46
N VAL A 70 6.79 -6.61 -20.73
CA VAL A 70 6.69 -6.45 -19.27
C VAL A 70 7.31 -7.68 -18.62
N ALA A 71 8.06 -7.47 -17.53
CA ALA A 71 8.54 -8.57 -16.72
C ALA A 71 7.45 -8.90 -15.69
N GLY A 72 6.75 -10.00 -15.91
CA GLY A 72 6.00 -10.64 -14.82
C GLY A 72 7.01 -11.11 -13.78
N THR A 73 6.87 -10.66 -12.54
CA THR A 73 7.76 -11.06 -11.46
C THR A 73 6.97 -11.76 -10.38
N GLU A 74 7.31 -13.02 -10.10
CA GLU A 74 7.10 -13.58 -8.77
C GLU A 74 8.05 -12.82 -7.84
N TRP A 75 7.52 -11.86 -7.08
CA TRP A 75 8.34 -11.16 -6.08
C TRP A 75 8.69 -12.16 -4.99
N ASP A 76 9.99 -12.33 -4.75
CA ASP A 76 10.49 -13.29 -3.77
C ASP A 76 10.41 -12.70 -2.36
N TYR A 77 9.23 -12.84 -1.75
CA TYR A 77 8.96 -12.40 -0.37
C TYR A 77 9.77 -13.17 0.69
N ARG A 78 10.51 -14.24 0.35
CA ARG A 78 11.27 -15.06 1.32
C ARG A 78 12.38 -14.30 2.04
N SER A 79 12.82 -13.18 1.47
CA SER A 79 13.83 -12.30 2.09
C SER A 79 13.24 -11.18 2.92
N GLU A 80 11.91 -10.99 2.88
CA GLU A 80 11.22 -10.03 3.74
C GLU A 80 11.23 -10.50 5.19
N SER A 81 11.12 -9.55 6.09
CA SER A 81 11.06 -9.80 7.52
C SER A 81 9.94 -8.94 8.09
N PRO A 82 8.68 -9.21 7.71
CA PRO A 82 7.59 -8.25 7.85
C PRO A 82 7.18 -8.02 9.31
N LEU A 83 7.69 -8.85 10.22
CA LEU A 83 7.49 -8.75 11.67
C LEU A 83 8.66 -8.11 12.41
N VAL A 84 9.72 -7.72 11.69
CA VAL A 84 10.84 -6.97 12.23
C VAL A 84 10.54 -5.49 12.10
N ASP A 85 10.48 -4.83 13.24
CA ASP A 85 10.29 -3.40 13.38
C ASP A 85 11.62 -2.66 13.21
N ALA A 86 11.60 -1.44 12.66
CA ALA A 86 12.75 -0.56 12.49
C ALA A 86 13.51 -0.23 13.80
N ARG A 87 12.89 -0.46 14.97
CA ARG A 87 13.51 -0.39 16.30
C ARG A 87 14.29 -1.64 16.69
N GLY A 88 14.29 -2.67 15.85
CA GLY A 88 14.88 -3.99 16.09
C GLY A 88 14.01 -4.91 16.96
N TRP A 89 12.73 -4.59 17.14
CA TRP A 89 11.78 -5.47 17.83
C TRP A 89 11.19 -6.49 16.86
N VAL A 90 10.83 -7.67 17.35
CA VAL A 90 10.20 -8.71 16.55
C VAL A 90 8.81 -8.99 17.09
N LEU A 91 7.78 -8.76 16.26
CA LEU A 91 6.41 -9.14 16.59
C LEU A 91 6.30 -10.68 16.50
N PRO A 92 5.84 -11.38 17.55
CA PRO A 92 5.63 -12.83 17.46
C PRO A 92 4.61 -13.15 16.37
N ARG A 93 4.88 -14.14 15.50
CA ARG A 93 3.97 -14.52 14.41
C ARG A 93 2.56 -14.86 14.91
N SER A 94 2.44 -15.44 16.10
CA SER A 94 1.15 -15.76 16.73
C SER A 94 0.30 -14.55 17.12
N ALA A 95 0.91 -13.36 17.19
CA ALA A 95 0.25 -12.08 17.45
C ALA A 95 0.11 -11.22 16.19
N ALA A 96 0.69 -11.66 15.07
CA ALA A 96 0.63 -10.96 13.80
C ALA A 96 -0.76 -11.08 13.18
N HIS A 97 -1.25 -9.99 12.58
CA HIS A 97 -2.43 -10.05 11.74
C HIS A 97 -2.08 -10.79 10.43
N PRO A 98 -3.01 -11.57 9.82
CA PRO A 98 -2.72 -12.30 8.59
C PRO A 98 -2.18 -11.42 7.44
N SER A 99 -2.65 -10.17 7.33
CA SER A 99 -2.14 -9.22 6.32
C SER A 99 -0.70 -8.76 6.53
N GLN A 100 -0.07 -9.09 7.66
CA GLN A 100 1.34 -8.79 7.94
C GLN A 100 2.28 -9.97 7.62
N LEU A 101 1.75 -11.14 7.26
CA LEU A 101 2.55 -12.33 6.96
C LEU A 101 2.86 -12.42 5.46
N THR A 102 3.51 -11.39 4.91
CA THR A 102 3.82 -11.29 3.48
C THR A 102 4.87 -12.31 3.01
N ASP A 103 5.63 -12.90 3.93
CA ASP A 103 6.70 -13.86 3.69
C ASP A 103 6.24 -15.33 3.57
N THR A 104 4.93 -15.62 3.69
CA THR A 104 4.39 -16.99 3.56
C THR A 104 3.67 -17.21 2.23
N GLY A 105 3.78 -18.42 1.69
CA GLY A 105 3.09 -18.82 0.46
C GLY A 105 1.56 -18.77 0.54
N GLU A 106 0.97 -18.74 1.74
CA GLU A 106 -0.48 -18.58 1.96
C GLU A 106 -1.02 -17.23 1.47
N ALA A 107 -0.19 -16.18 1.45
CA ALA A 107 -0.55 -14.90 0.80
C ALA A 107 -0.73 -15.06 -0.73
N LEU A 108 -0.20 -16.14 -1.31
CA LEU A 108 -0.34 -16.54 -2.72
C LEU A 108 -1.37 -17.69 -2.90
N GLU A 109 -1.55 -18.59 -1.93
CA GLU A 109 -2.42 -19.78 -2.03
C GLU A 109 -3.92 -19.51 -1.85
N GLY A 110 -4.33 -18.30 -1.43
CA GLY A 110 -5.73 -17.87 -1.45
C GLY A 110 -6.39 -17.88 -2.85
N VAL A 111 -5.62 -18.22 -3.88
CA VAL A 111 -6.05 -18.33 -5.29
C VAL A 111 -5.95 -19.77 -5.83
N SER A 112 -5.38 -20.74 -5.08
CA SER A 112 -5.10 -22.09 -5.61
C SER A 112 -5.27 -23.25 -4.60
N GLY A 113 -6.31 -23.23 -3.77
CA GLY A 113 -6.66 -24.36 -2.90
C GLY A 113 -7.80 -25.21 -3.46
N GLY A 114 -7.48 -26.39 -4.02
CA GLY A 114 -8.47 -27.43 -4.29
C GLY A 114 -8.76 -28.21 -3.00
N ASP A 115 -10.03 -28.32 -2.62
CA ASP A 115 -10.43 -28.93 -1.34
C ASP A 115 -10.66 -30.46 -1.44
N PRO A 116 -10.43 -31.22 -0.35
CA PRO A 116 -10.73 -32.65 -0.27
C PRO A 116 -12.23 -32.95 -0.11
N SER A 117 -12.61 -34.16 -0.54
CA SER A 117 -13.99 -34.65 -0.77
C SER A 117 -14.99 -34.50 0.41
N PRO A 118 -16.27 -34.16 0.14
CA PRO A 118 -17.31 -33.94 1.13
C PRO A 118 -18.02 -35.25 1.52
N ALA A 119 -17.65 -35.83 2.65
CA ALA A 119 -18.49 -36.80 3.33
C ALA A 119 -18.22 -36.68 4.83
N ASP A 120 -19.07 -35.88 5.50
CA ASP A 120 -19.54 -36.04 6.88
C ASP A 120 -19.82 -34.66 7.47
N VAL A 121 -21.11 -34.34 7.69
CA VAL A 121 -21.71 -33.68 8.88
C VAL A 121 -23.15 -33.26 8.54
N PRO A 122 -24.14 -33.48 9.44
CA PRO A 122 -25.54 -33.59 9.07
C PRO A 122 -26.36 -32.29 9.14
N VAL A 123 -27.39 -32.25 8.30
CA VAL A 123 -28.40 -31.18 8.12
C VAL A 123 -29.25 -30.97 9.37
N ARG A 124 -29.45 -29.70 9.79
CA ARG A 124 -30.60 -29.31 10.61
C ARG A 124 -31.26 -28.04 10.09
N ALA A 125 -32.57 -28.13 9.88
CA ALA A 125 -33.41 -27.10 9.28
C ALA A 125 -34.03 -26.11 10.30
N THR A 126 -34.49 -24.97 9.76
CA THR A 126 -35.64 -24.08 10.11
C THR A 126 -35.24 -22.58 10.27
N PRO A 127 -36.19 -21.61 10.26
CA PRO A 127 -36.72 -20.97 9.06
C PRO A 127 -36.50 -19.44 9.01
N ARG A 128 -36.68 -18.89 7.80
CA ARG A 128 -36.53 -17.47 7.42
C ARG A 128 -37.39 -16.48 8.23
N THR A 129 -36.81 -15.30 8.49
CA THR A 129 -37.48 -14.01 8.29
C THR A 129 -36.53 -13.05 7.55
N ALA A 130 -37.03 -12.45 6.48
CA ALA A 130 -36.26 -11.60 5.59
C ALA A 130 -36.11 -10.19 6.17
N SER A 131 -34.87 -9.69 6.21
CA SER A 131 -34.59 -8.25 6.23
C SER A 131 -33.52 -7.98 5.18
N THR A 132 -33.75 -6.95 4.37
CA THR A 132 -32.93 -6.57 3.23
C THR A 132 -31.63 -5.91 3.69
N ALA A 133 -30.56 -6.69 3.83
CA ALA A 133 -29.20 -6.21 4.06
C ALA A 133 -28.45 -6.11 2.72
N SER A 134 -27.72 -5.02 2.51
CA SER A 134 -26.78 -4.86 1.39
C SER A 134 -25.40 -5.41 1.79
N PRO A 135 -24.61 -6.02 0.89
CA PRO A 135 -23.44 -6.82 1.25
C PRO A 135 -22.20 -6.05 1.79
N ALA A 136 -22.36 -4.81 2.25
CA ALA A 136 -21.25 -3.96 2.71
C ALA A 136 -21.00 -4.03 4.23
N ASP A 137 -21.62 -4.99 4.95
CA ASP A 137 -21.50 -5.14 6.40
C ASP A 137 -20.35 -6.06 6.87
N LEU A 138 -19.47 -6.53 5.97
CA LEU A 138 -18.39 -7.45 6.32
C LEU A 138 -17.01 -6.77 6.33
N SER A 139 -16.79 -5.89 7.29
CA SER A 139 -15.45 -5.68 7.86
C SER A 139 -15.56 -5.00 9.22
N GLU A 140 -15.74 -5.81 10.27
CA GLU A 140 -14.99 -5.76 11.55
C GLU A 140 -15.74 -6.53 12.66
N GLY A 141 -15.14 -7.63 13.13
CA GLY A 141 -15.25 -8.05 14.53
C GLY A 141 -16.42 -8.91 14.99
N GLN A 142 -17.13 -9.63 14.11
CA GLN A 142 -18.06 -10.67 14.54
C GLN A 142 -17.47 -12.04 14.25
N GLU A 143 -17.26 -12.86 15.29
CA GLU A 143 -17.09 -14.31 15.14
C GLU A 143 -18.37 -14.84 14.49
N ASP A 144 -18.41 -14.82 13.15
CA ASP A 144 -19.52 -15.34 12.35
C ASP A 144 -19.05 -16.61 11.67
N SER A 145 -19.42 -17.72 12.27
CA SER A 145 -19.40 -19.04 11.67
C SER A 145 -20.45 -19.10 10.54
N GLY A 146 -20.04 -18.79 9.31
CA GLY A 146 -20.88 -18.99 8.12
C GLY A 146 -20.45 -18.17 6.91
N ASP A 147 -19.78 -18.83 5.96
CA ASP A 147 -19.69 -18.52 4.53
C ASP A 147 -19.06 -17.17 4.12
N SER A 148 -17.75 -17.01 4.39
CA SER A 148 -16.87 -16.17 3.54
C SER A 148 -16.22 -16.99 2.42
N GLU A 149 -16.98 -17.92 1.82
CA GLU A 149 -16.46 -18.81 0.78
C GLU A 149 -16.20 -18.05 -0.52
N PHE A 150 -14.96 -18.11 -0.99
CA PHE A 150 -14.61 -17.85 -2.38
C PHE A 150 -15.56 -18.62 -3.30
N HIS A 151 -16.42 -17.91 -4.04
CA HIS A 151 -17.34 -18.55 -4.97
C HIS A 151 -16.61 -18.89 -6.26
N ALA A 152 -16.26 -20.18 -6.42
CA ALA A 152 -15.62 -20.68 -7.62
C ALA A 152 -16.44 -20.38 -8.90
N PRO A 153 -15.78 -20.17 -10.06
CA PRO A 153 -16.43 -20.02 -11.35
C PRO A 153 -17.46 -21.13 -11.61
N GLY A 154 -18.69 -20.74 -11.97
CA GLY A 154 -19.80 -21.67 -12.25
C GLY A 154 -20.63 -22.10 -11.03
N SER A 155 -20.35 -21.63 -9.81
CA SER A 155 -21.19 -21.90 -8.63
C SER A 155 -22.52 -21.14 -8.67
N ALA A 156 -23.53 -21.58 -7.90
CA ALA A 156 -24.85 -20.95 -7.86
C ALA A 156 -24.85 -19.46 -7.41
N HIS A 157 -23.74 -19.02 -6.81
CA HIS A 157 -23.52 -17.67 -6.30
C HIS A 157 -22.53 -16.86 -7.16
N TRP A 158 -21.89 -17.49 -8.17
CA TRP A 158 -21.06 -16.86 -9.19
C TRP A 158 -21.93 -16.00 -10.13
N ARG A 159 -21.61 -14.71 -10.29
CA ARG A 159 -22.37 -13.79 -11.19
C ARG A 159 -21.47 -12.83 -11.97
N GLY A 160 -20.53 -13.39 -12.72
CA GLY A 160 -19.82 -12.64 -13.75
C GLY A 160 -18.71 -13.44 -14.41
N ASP A 161 -18.95 -13.90 -15.63
CA ASP A 161 -17.98 -14.55 -16.52
C ASP A 161 -17.00 -13.53 -17.14
N PHE A 162 -16.41 -12.66 -16.30
CA PHE A 162 -15.50 -11.62 -16.78
C PHE A 162 -14.06 -12.12 -16.87
N PHE A 163 -13.70 -13.06 -15.99
CA PHE A 163 -12.40 -13.71 -15.97
C PHE A 163 -12.59 -15.20 -16.29
N GLU A 164 -12.41 -15.55 -17.56
CA GLU A 164 -12.15 -16.94 -17.96
C GLU A 164 -10.65 -17.06 -18.23
N LEU A 165 -9.95 -17.87 -17.43
CA LEU A 165 -8.63 -18.38 -17.81
C LEU A 165 -8.83 -19.20 -19.09
N ARG A 166 -8.63 -18.56 -20.26
CA ARG A 166 -8.76 -19.26 -21.53
C ARG A 166 -7.60 -20.23 -21.66
N GLU A 167 -7.89 -21.45 -22.07
CA GLU A 167 -6.90 -22.50 -22.25
C GLU A 167 -5.77 -22.00 -23.19
N GLY A 168 -4.54 -21.92 -22.68
CA GLY A 168 -3.39 -21.38 -23.40
C GLY A 168 -3.06 -19.89 -23.15
N GLN A 169 -3.77 -19.19 -22.27
CA GLN A 169 -3.32 -17.86 -21.82
C GLN A 169 -2.07 -17.96 -20.93
N PRO A 170 -1.08 -17.08 -21.13
CA PRO A 170 0.10 -17.03 -20.27
C PRO A 170 -0.32 -16.68 -18.84
N GLN A 171 0.52 -17.07 -17.88
CA GLN A 171 0.30 -16.95 -16.44
C GLN A 171 -0.42 -15.65 -16.02
N LEU A 172 -1.34 -15.78 -15.07
CA LEU A 172 -2.04 -14.66 -14.43
C LEU A 172 -1.01 -13.72 -13.77
N LEU A 173 -0.87 -12.50 -14.28
CA LEU A 173 0.10 -11.54 -13.75
C LEU A 173 -0.54 -10.72 -12.64
N MET A 174 -0.04 -10.89 -11.43
CA MET A 174 -0.41 -10.09 -10.25
C MET A 174 0.54 -8.93 -10.02
N ASN A 175 1.69 -8.94 -10.68
CA ASN A 175 2.81 -8.06 -10.37
C ASN A 175 3.71 -7.88 -11.59
N LEU A 176 3.91 -6.62 -11.98
CA LEU A 176 4.69 -6.21 -13.14
C LEU A 176 5.77 -5.22 -12.73
N VAL A 177 7.00 -5.46 -13.20
CA VAL A 177 8.04 -4.42 -13.25
C VAL A 177 7.99 -3.76 -14.63
N LEU A 178 7.85 -2.44 -14.61
CA LEU A 178 7.64 -1.63 -15.81
C LEU A 178 8.97 -1.08 -16.34
N THR A 179 9.00 -0.73 -17.64
CA THR A 179 10.20 -0.20 -18.30
C THR A 179 10.66 1.16 -17.77
N ASN A 180 9.79 1.88 -17.07
CA ASN A 180 10.14 3.11 -16.37
C ASN A 180 10.71 2.88 -14.95
N GLY A 181 10.82 1.61 -14.52
CA GLY A 181 11.28 1.19 -13.20
C GLY A 181 10.19 1.11 -12.13
N ALA A 182 8.92 1.41 -12.46
CA ALA A 182 7.82 1.28 -11.53
C ALA A 182 7.39 -0.18 -11.33
N ARG A 183 6.65 -0.42 -10.24
CA ARG A 183 5.89 -1.64 -10.01
C ARG A 183 4.40 -1.36 -10.22
N LEU A 184 3.71 -2.24 -10.93
CA LEU A 184 2.25 -2.23 -11.04
C LEU A 184 1.72 -3.60 -10.64
N TYR A 185 0.94 -3.67 -9.57
CA TYR A 185 0.54 -4.94 -8.97
C TYR A 185 -0.83 -4.87 -8.30
N VAL A 186 -1.34 -6.04 -7.90
CA VAL A 186 -2.54 -6.15 -7.08
C VAL A 186 -2.11 -6.17 -5.62
N ASP A 187 -2.46 -5.13 -4.86
CA ASP A 187 -2.32 -5.13 -3.41
C ASP A 187 -3.68 -5.32 -2.77
N HIS A 188 -3.88 -6.50 -2.17
CA HIS A 188 -5.14 -6.94 -1.64
C HIS A 188 -6.31 -6.76 -2.62
N ALA A 189 -7.14 -5.73 -2.45
CA ALA A 189 -8.32 -5.44 -3.26
C ALA A 189 -8.09 -4.33 -4.30
N HIS A 190 -6.91 -3.72 -4.35
CA HIS A 190 -6.63 -2.51 -5.12
C HIS A 190 -5.52 -2.75 -6.14
N PRO A 191 -5.60 -2.15 -7.34
CA PRO A 191 -4.42 -2.02 -8.17
C PRO A 191 -3.54 -0.93 -7.57
N GLU A 192 -2.27 -1.24 -7.39
CA GLU A 192 -1.28 -0.34 -6.84
C GLU A 192 -0.16 -0.05 -7.84
N TYR A 193 0.19 1.23 -7.93
CA TYR A 193 1.36 1.68 -8.67
C TYR A 193 2.39 2.23 -7.68
N SER A 194 3.56 1.58 -7.61
CA SER A 194 4.73 2.09 -6.89
C SER A 194 5.70 2.68 -7.90
N ALA A 195 5.86 4.01 -7.85
CA ALA A 195 6.77 4.76 -8.71
C ALA A 195 8.24 4.29 -8.53
N PRO A 196 9.09 4.40 -9.56
CA PRO A 196 10.53 4.16 -9.41
C PRO A 196 11.13 5.08 -8.35
N GLU A 197 12.28 4.70 -7.82
CA GLU A 197 13.02 5.52 -6.87
C GLU A 197 13.49 6.82 -7.53
N THR A 198 13.21 7.94 -6.90
CA THR A 198 13.54 9.26 -7.45
C THR A 198 14.37 10.10 -6.48
N ILE A 199 15.22 10.97 -7.02
CA ILE A 199 15.93 11.97 -6.22
C ILE A 199 15.14 13.27 -6.23
N GLY A 200 14.49 13.56 -5.11
CA GLY A 200 13.77 14.81 -4.82
C GLY A 200 12.31 14.85 -5.27
N ALA A 201 11.51 15.64 -4.55
CA ALA A 201 10.04 15.65 -4.64
C ALA A 201 9.48 15.92 -6.04
N LYS A 202 10.13 16.79 -6.84
CA LYS A 202 9.66 17.09 -8.21
C LYS A 202 9.65 15.83 -9.10
N ARG A 203 10.67 14.97 -8.96
CA ARG A 203 10.72 13.73 -9.74
C ARG A 203 9.75 12.69 -9.17
N ALA A 204 9.61 12.60 -7.85
CA ALA A 204 8.63 11.73 -7.21
C ALA A 204 7.22 12.01 -7.76
N VAL A 205 6.79 13.28 -7.76
CA VAL A 205 5.49 13.70 -8.33
C VAL A 205 5.38 13.39 -9.82
N LEU A 206 6.46 13.61 -10.60
CA LEU A 206 6.44 13.31 -12.04
C LEU A 206 6.13 11.83 -12.30
N TYR A 207 6.75 10.93 -11.54
CA TYR A 207 6.55 9.49 -11.72
C TYR A 207 5.27 8.97 -11.06
N ASP A 208 4.79 9.60 -9.98
CA ASP A 208 3.46 9.37 -9.44
C ASP A 208 2.36 9.70 -10.47
N VAL A 209 2.44 10.87 -11.13
CA VAL A 209 1.52 11.25 -12.22
C VAL A 209 1.67 10.34 -13.45
N ALA A 210 2.86 9.78 -13.69
CA ALA A 210 3.02 8.77 -14.74
C ALA A 210 2.23 7.50 -14.44
N GLY A 211 2.01 7.17 -13.16
CA GLY A 211 1.12 6.10 -12.72
C GLY A 211 -0.31 6.29 -13.24
N ASP A 212 -0.85 7.50 -13.16
CA ASP A 212 -2.20 7.83 -13.66
C ASP A 212 -2.32 7.55 -15.17
N VAL A 213 -1.27 7.87 -15.93
CA VAL A 213 -1.20 7.61 -17.38
C VAL A 213 -1.15 6.11 -17.67
N ILE A 214 -0.42 5.35 -16.86
CA ILE A 214 -0.26 3.90 -16.96
C ILE A 214 -1.58 3.19 -16.68
N VAL A 215 -2.24 3.50 -15.56
CA VAL A 215 -3.52 2.87 -15.20
C VAL A 215 -4.64 3.30 -16.14
N ARG A 216 -4.64 4.56 -16.64
CA ARG A 216 -5.59 4.98 -17.68
C ARG A 216 -5.40 4.20 -18.97
N ARG A 217 -4.16 3.97 -19.40
CA ARG A 217 -3.87 3.15 -20.59
C ARG A 217 -4.37 1.71 -20.42
N ALA A 218 -4.27 1.15 -19.21
CA ALA A 218 -4.81 -0.16 -18.89
C ALA A 218 -6.34 -0.19 -19.01
N VAL A 219 -7.05 0.78 -18.43
CA VAL A 219 -8.52 0.92 -18.58
C VAL A 219 -8.91 1.08 -20.04
N GLU A 220 -8.22 1.93 -20.81
CA GLU A 220 -8.50 2.16 -22.23
C GLU A 220 -8.28 0.91 -23.08
N ARG A 221 -7.33 0.06 -22.71
CA ARG A 221 -7.09 -1.22 -23.37
C ARG A 221 -8.15 -2.25 -23.00
N LEU A 222 -8.53 -2.34 -21.72
CA LEU A 222 -9.59 -3.25 -21.26
C LEU A 222 -10.93 -2.92 -21.93
N ALA A 223 -11.27 -1.64 -22.06
CA ALA A 223 -12.51 -1.18 -22.69
C ALA A 223 -12.65 -1.56 -24.18
N ARG A 224 -11.58 -2.04 -24.84
CA ARG A 224 -11.63 -2.55 -26.22
C ARG A 224 -12.02 -4.02 -26.30
N GLU A 225 -12.06 -4.73 -25.18
CA GLU A 225 -12.44 -6.13 -25.13
C GLU A 225 -13.96 -6.28 -25.14
N ASP A 226 -14.45 -7.22 -25.95
CA ASP A 226 -15.87 -7.54 -26.04
C ASP A 226 -16.38 -8.05 -24.69
N GLY A 227 -17.42 -7.39 -24.15
CA GLY A 227 -18.02 -7.75 -22.87
C GLY A 227 -17.29 -7.21 -21.63
N SER A 228 -16.22 -6.41 -21.82
CA SER A 228 -15.52 -5.78 -20.70
C SER A 228 -16.46 -4.85 -19.89
N PRO A 229 -16.39 -4.88 -18.56
CA PRO A 229 -17.14 -3.94 -17.75
C PRO A 229 -16.58 -2.53 -17.91
N GLU A 230 -17.45 -1.52 -17.81
CA GLU A 230 -17.00 -0.16 -17.56
C GLU A 230 -16.22 -0.14 -16.24
N LEU A 231 -14.96 0.28 -16.29
CA LEU A 231 -14.07 0.31 -15.14
C LEU A 231 -13.68 1.74 -14.79
N LEU A 232 -13.98 2.14 -13.56
CA LEU A 232 -13.61 3.44 -13.01
C LEU A 232 -12.51 3.28 -11.98
N LEU A 233 -11.48 4.12 -12.10
CA LEU A 233 -10.41 4.25 -11.12
C LEU A 233 -10.46 5.61 -10.44
N TYR A 234 -10.17 5.62 -9.15
CA TYR A 234 -10.17 6.79 -8.30
C TYR A 234 -8.81 6.92 -7.61
N LYS A 235 -8.10 8.02 -7.88
CA LYS A 235 -6.91 8.40 -7.12
C LYS A 235 -7.34 9.18 -5.88
N ASN A 236 -7.82 8.45 -4.88
CA ASN A 236 -8.32 8.95 -3.61
C ASN A 236 -7.97 7.92 -2.51
N ASN A 237 -8.57 8.00 -1.33
CA ASN A 237 -8.22 7.13 -0.20
C ASN A 237 -9.41 6.48 0.51
N THR A 238 -10.63 6.65 0.02
CA THR A 238 -11.82 6.02 0.61
C THR A 238 -12.94 5.92 -0.41
N ASP A 239 -13.69 4.83 -0.35
CA ASP A 239 -14.90 4.63 -1.17
C ASP A 239 -16.16 5.29 -0.57
N GLY A 240 -16.04 5.90 0.61
CA GLY A 240 -17.17 6.47 1.34
C GLY A 240 -18.06 5.44 2.04
N LYS A 241 -17.69 4.15 2.02
CA LYS A 241 -18.41 3.00 2.59
C LYS A 241 -17.50 2.24 3.57
N SER A 242 -16.82 3.00 4.42
CA SER A 242 -15.85 2.57 5.44
C SER A 242 -14.53 1.94 4.98
N VAL A 243 -14.30 1.73 3.68
CA VAL A 243 -12.99 1.26 3.22
C VAL A 243 -12.03 2.44 3.04
N SER A 244 -10.77 2.23 3.42
CA SER A 244 -9.67 3.19 3.29
C SER A 244 -8.42 2.52 2.75
N TYR A 245 -7.83 3.10 1.72
CA TYR A 245 -6.68 2.60 0.95
C TYR A 245 -5.56 3.65 0.86
N GLY A 246 -4.34 3.17 0.64
CA GLY A 246 -3.08 3.86 0.86
C GLY A 246 -2.63 4.79 -0.27
N ALA A 247 -1.93 5.85 0.13
CA ALA A 247 -0.99 6.57 -0.70
C ALA A 247 0.26 6.76 0.15
N HIS A 248 1.31 5.97 -0.11
CA HIS A 248 2.49 5.86 0.73
C HIS A 248 3.64 6.71 0.21
N GLU A 249 4.41 7.30 1.11
CA GLU A 249 5.60 8.08 0.80
C GLU A 249 6.81 7.40 1.44
N ASN A 250 7.72 6.88 0.62
CA ASN A 250 8.90 6.19 1.11
C ASN A 250 10.11 7.13 1.13
N TYR A 251 10.75 7.29 2.29
CA TYR A 251 11.91 8.15 2.46
C TYR A 251 13.13 7.35 2.91
N LEU A 252 14.22 7.47 2.15
CA LEU A 252 15.50 6.88 2.54
C LEU A 252 16.13 7.65 3.71
N VAL A 253 16.39 6.94 4.81
CA VAL A 253 16.99 7.50 6.03
C VAL A 253 18.27 6.76 6.42
N PRO A 254 19.33 7.45 6.89
CA PRO A 254 20.50 6.77 7.44
C PRO A 254 20.14 6.00 8.72
N ARG A 255 20.64 4.77 8.89
CA ARG A 255 20.40 3.95 10.11
C ARG A 255 20.92 4.58 11.39
N GLU A 256 21.93 5.45 11.28
CA GLU A 256 22.48 6.18 12.42
C GLU A 256 21.48 7.17 13.05
N VAL A 257 20.40 7.52 12.36
CA VAL A 257 19.34 8.39 12.90
C VAL A 257 18.47 7.57 13.86
N PRO A 258 18.43 7.91 15.16
CA PRO A 258 17.61 7.17 16.11
C PRO A 258 16.12 7.27 15.77
N PHE A 259 15.43 6.13 15.73
CA PHE A 259 14.03 6.06 15.34
C PHE A 259 13.13 6.96 16.19
N ASP A 260 13.37 7.05 17.50
CA ASP A 260 12.60 7.93 18.39
C ASP A 260 12.71 9.41 18.02
N GLN A 261 13.83 9.84 17.41
CA GLN A 261 13.96 11.21 16.90
C GLN A 261 13.13 11.43 15.63
N LEU A 262 13.01 10.41 14.77
CA LEU A 262 12.10 10.45 13.62
C LEU A 262 10.65 10.57 14.11
N VAL A 263 10.23 9.71 15.04
CA VAL A 263 8.88 9.74 15.63
C VAL A 263 8.56 11.11 16.24
N ALA A 264 9.46 11.61 17.11
CA ALA A 264 9.26 12.90 17.78
C ALA A 264 9.19 14.09 16.81
N GLY A 265 9.93 14.04 15.71
CA GLY A 265 9.94 15.09 14.69
C GLY A 265 8.79 14.99 13.69
N LEU A 266 8.42 13.77 13.27
CA LEU A 266 7.46 13.53 12.18
C LEU A 266 6.01 13.54 12.64
N ILE A 267 5.66 13.03 13.83
CA ILE A 267 4.26 13.00 14.27
C ILE A 267 3.60 14.39 14.25
N PRO A 268 4.18 15.43 14.91
CA PRO A 268 3.55 16.76 14.89
C PRO A 268 3.43 17.33 13.47
N PHE A 269 4.42 17.04 12.62
CA PHE A 269 4.41 17.45 11.22
C PHE A 269 3.30 16.72 10.42
N PHE A 270 3.18 15.40 10.54
CA PHE A 270 2.17 14.60 9.85
C PHE A 270 0.75 14.91 10.29
N VAL A 271 0.53 15.15 11.59
CA VAL A 271 -0.78 15.57 12.13
C VAL A 271 -1.22 16.92 11.55
N THR A 272 -0.28 17.83 11.29
CA THR A 272 -0.62 19.19 10.83
C THR A 272 -0.51 19.39 9.31
N ARG A 273 0.28 18.58 8.60
CA ARG A 273 0.49 18.74 7.14
C ARG A 273 -0.77 18.52 6.31
N GLN A 274 -1.80 17.87 6.84
CA GLN A 274 -3.11 17.78 6.16
C GLN A 274 -3.73 19.14 5.85
N ILE A 275 -3.33 20.23 6.52
CA ILE A 275 -3.75 21.60 6.18
C ILE A 275 -3.27 22.00 4.78
N ILE A 276 -2.12 21.49 4.35
CA ILE A 276 -1.51 21.79 3.05
C ILE A 276 -1.67 20.65 2.03
N CYS A 277 -1.70 19.39 2.48
CA CYS A 277 -1.76 18.20 1.62
C CYS A 277 -3.16 17.57 1.52
N GLY A 278 -4.15 18.07 2.26
CA GLY A 278 -5.46 17.44 2.35
C GLY A 278 -6.23 17.42 1.02
N ALA A 279 -6.69 16.24 0.61
CA ALA A 279 -7.51 16.05 -0.59
C ALA A 279 -9.01 16.33 -0.40
N GLY A 280 -9.44 16.58 0.85
CA GLY A 280 -10.84 16.84 1.21
C GLY A 280 -11.74 15.60 1.24
N ARG A 281 -12.68 15.57 2.18
CA ARG A 281 -13.72 14.53 2.31
C ARG A 281 -15.01 15.14 2.81
N VAL A 282 -16.14 14.73 2.20
CA VAL A 282 -17.47 15.00 2.73
C VAL A 282 -17.90 13.84 3.64
N GLY A 283 -18.44 14.17 4.79
CA GLY A 283 -18.76 13.23 5.88
C GLY A 283 -17.61 13.13 6.89
N ILE A 284 -17.98 12.96 8.17
CA ILE A 284 -17.05 12.89 9.30
C ILE A 284 -17.21 11.54 10.02
N GLY A 285 -16.08 10.96 10.45
CA GLY A 285 -15.97 9.61 10.99
C GLY A 285 -15.70 8.57 9.89
N GLN A 286 -15.24 7.39 10.28
CA GLN A 286 -14.89 6.31 9.33
C GLN A 286 -16.06 5.96 8.40
N ARG A 287 -17.29 5.86 8.95
CA ARG A 287 -18.53 5.59 8.21
C ARG A 287 -19.20 6.83 7.60
N ALA A 288 -18.56 8.01 7.65
CA ALA A 288 -19.12 9.27 7.18
C ALA A 288 -20.52 9.61 7.78
N SER A 289 -20.84 9.10 8.97
CA SER A 289 -22.18 9.15 9.55
C SER A 289 -22.59 10.55 10.02
N ARG A 290 -21.63 11.44 10.29
CA ARG A 290 -21.90 12.83 10.63
C ARG A 290 -21.67 13.72 9.41
N SER A 291 -22.66 14.58 9.11
CA SER A 291 -22.53 15.58 8.04
C SER A 291 -21.43 16.60 8.36
N GLY A 292 -20.65 16.97 7.35
CA GLY A 292 -19.57 17.95 7.46
C GLY A 292 -18.55 17.80 6.33
N PHE A 293 -17.60 18.73 6.29
CA PHE A 293 -16.41 18.64 5.44
C PHE A 293 -15.18 18.54 6.33
N GLN A 294 -14.23 17.69 5.95
CA GLN A 294 -12.91 17.61 6.57
C GLN A 294 -11.82 17.65 5.50
N ILE A 295 -10.63 18.12 5.90
CA ILE A 295 -9.52 18.36 4.99
C ILE A 295 -8.82 17.07 4.52
N SER A 296 -8.83 16.00 5.32
CA SER A 296 -8.15 14.74 5.01
C SER A 296 -9.15 13.62 4.78
N GLN A 297 -8.86 12.75 3.80
CA GLN A 297 -9.62 11.51 3.60
C GLN A 297 -9.19 10.40 4.56
N ARG A 298 -7.96 10.45 5.04
CA ARG A 298 -7.32 9.38 5.82
C ARG A 298 -7.44 9.55 7.32
N ALA A 299 -7.64 10.78 7.82
CA ALA A 299 -7.51 11.10 9.26
C ALA A 299 -8.40 10.28 10.19
N ASP A 300 -9.63 9.93 9.76
CA ASP A 300 -10.56 9.13 10.57
C ASP A 300 -10.14 7.66 10.72
N PHE A 301 -9.18 7.19 9.92
CA PHE A 301 -8.80 5.77 9.82
C PHE A 301 -7.46 5.42 10.51
N PHE A 302 -6.83 6.39 11.18
CA PHE A 302 -5.60 6.19 11.97
C PHE A 302 -5.97 6.02 13.45
N GLU A 303 -5.38 5.01 14.09
CA GLU A 303 -5.73 4.61 15.46
C GLU A 303 -4.50 4.60 16.38
N GLU A 304 -3.30 4.49 15.81
CA GLU A 304 -2.06 4.37 16.56
C GLU A 304 -1.04 5.44 16.15
N GLN A 305 -0.08 5.73 17.03
CA GLN A 305 1.01 6.66 16.71
C GLN A 305 2.13 5.97 15.93
N VAL A 306 2.50 4.76 16.37
CA VAL A 306 3.64 3.99 15.86
C VAL A 306 3.23 2.53 15.88
N GLY A 307 3.42 1.81 14.78
CA GLY A 307 2.99 0.43 14.64
C GLY A 307 3.47 -0.19 13.33
N LEU A 308 3.21 -1.48 13.16
CA LEU A 308 3.71 -2.26 12.03
C LEU A 308 2.61 -2.50 10.97
N GLU A 309 1.35 -2.40 11.39
CA GLU A 309 0.18 -2.64 10.56
C GLU A 309 -0.05 -1.53 9.51
N THR A 310 -0.66 -1.89 8.38
CA THR A 310 -1.02 -0.95 7.29
C THR A 310 -2.52 -0.94 6.98
N THR A 311 -3.24 -2.04 7.27
CA THR A 311 -4.66 -2.22 6.94
C THR A 311 -5.60 -2.25 8.16
N VAL A 312 -5.06 -2.41 9.37
CA VAL A 312 -5.78 -2.39 10.65
C VAL A 312 -4.97 -1.59 11.67
N ARG A 313 -5.59 -0.99 12.69
CA ARG A 313 -4.89 -0.20 13.74
C ARG A 313 -3.82 0.74 13.15
N ARG A 314 -4.20 1.51 12.12
CA ARG A 314 -3.22 2.17 11.25
C ARG A 314 -2.37 3.17 12.05
N PRO A 315 -1.03 3.05 12.04
CA PRO A 315 -0.15 3.93 12.76
C PRO A 315 0.23 5.17 11.95
N ILE A 316 0.43 6.31 12.60
CA ILE A 316 0.91 7.54 11.94
C ILE A 316 2.33 7.33 11.35
N ILE A 317 3.20 6.62 12.07
CA ILE A 317 4.52 6.19 11.60
C ILE A 317 4.52 4.67 11.50
N ASN A 318 4.67 4.14 10.28
CA ASN A 318 4.82 2.70 10.09
C ASN A 318 6.27 2.29 10.40
N THR A 319 6.43 1.15 11.07
CA THR A 319 7.73 0.65 11.52
C THR A 319 8.29 -0.50 10.67
N ARG A 320 7.68 -0.82 9.53
CA ARG A 320 8.19 -1.86 8.62
C ARG A 320 9.62 -1.54 8.21
N ASP A 321 10.48 -2.55 8.33
CA ASP A 321 11.92 -2.39 8.12
C ASP A 321 12.45 -3.18 6.91
N GLU A 322 12.00 -2.78 5.73
CA GLU A 322 12.35 -3.41 4.44
C GLU A 322 13.07 -2.37 3.56
N PRO A 323 14.37 -2.12 3.78
CA PRO A 323 15.03 -0.96 3.18
C PRO A 323 15.29 -1.09 1.68
N HIS A 324 15.14 -2.29 1.09
CA HIS A 324 15.53 -2.64 -0.29
C HIS A 324 16.89 -2.07 -0.72
N ALA A 325 17.79 -1.95 0.26
CA ALA A 325 19.13 -1.41 0.18
C ALA A 325 20.02 -2.16 1.18
N ASP A 326 21.32 -1.85 1.23
CA ASP A 326 22.21 -2.42 2.24
C ASP A 326 21.71 -2.11 3.66
N ALA A 327 21.27 -3.15 4.36
CA ALA A 327 20.64 -3.10 5.67
C ALA A 327 21.59 -2.55 6.76
N THR A 328 22.91 -2.56 6.53
CA THR A 328 23.89 -2.12 7.52
C THR A 328 24.04 -0.60 7.61
N GLY A 329 23.71 0.14 6.54
CA GLY A 329 23.89 1.59 6.48
C GLY A 329 22.60 2.39 6.32
N ILE A 330 21.54 1.79 5.79
CA ILE A 330 20.36 2.49 5.28
C ILE A 330 19.06 1.85 5.79
N GLY A 331 18.11 2.69 6.22
CA GLY A 331 16.75 2.30 6.59
C GLY A 331 15.72 2.96 5.66
N ALA A 332 14.51 2.41 5.64
CA ALA A 332 13.33 3.03 5.03
C ALA A 332 12.42 3.58 6.13
N CYS A 333 11.78 4.72 5.86
CA CYS A 333 10.64 5.21 6.62
C CYS A 333 9.49 5.36 5.64
N THR A 334 8.40 4.64 5.91
CA THR A 334 7.17 4.61 5.12
C THR A 334 6.03 5.30 5.88
#